data_AF-X1KZG9-F1
#
_entry.id   AF-X1KZG9-F1
#
_cell.length_a   1.000
_cell.length_b   1.000
_cell.length_c   1.000
_cell.angle_alpha   90.00
_cell.angle_beta   90.00
_cell.angle_gamma   90.00
#
_symmetry.space_group_name_H-M   'P 1'
#
loop_
_entity.id
_entity.type
_entity.pdbx_description
1 polymer ?
#
loop_
_entity_poly.entity_id
_entity_poly.type
_entity_poly.pdbx_seq_one_letter_code
_entity_poly.pdbx_strand_id
1 'polypeptide(L)'
;MNCKKIKINETEILLSQAEMPNFIEGLSVLTRKLSQIEDVSIAICWAKMKEKIYLVARSDDKDVDVSEILKIVGGGGHPQAASAVISDMSFEDIESKLLCSLKKNIRKPILAKDIMSYPVKVVKENVSISGVDEILKKYGHSGIPIVDKDDNLVGIITRKDIDKAIGHGLSHAPVKGFRSHSIVRAGPNTGIGEIQDLMIENGIGRIPVTDKKKIIGIVTRKDILRFLHGRSYENLLELFPGKVKKILKVISSVARVLKYNTYLVGGIVRDALLRIPNFDIDIVVEDDGIRFGRELSKRFDCRLESHQKFGTSILVLKDGQHIDIATSRVEFYKSPAALPTVELGNIKQDLSRRDFTINTMAISLNRKNFGEILDFFGGREDLKNKKIKVLHKMSFIEDPTRIF
;
A
#
# COMPACT_ATOMS: atom_id res chain seq x y z
N MET A 1 -20.10 -38.53 2.81
CA MET A 1 -19.65 -37.12 2.92
C MET A 1 -18.54 -36.93 1.91
N ASN A 2 -18.70 -36.02 0.95
CA ASN A 2 -17.70 -35.73 -0.06
C ASN A 2 -16.94 -34.47 0.37
N CYS A 3 -15.62 -34.57 0.52
CA CYS A 3 -14.76 -33.49 0.99
C CYS A 3 -13.79 -33.09 -0.13
N LYS A 4 -13.64 -31.79 -0.35
CA LYS A 4 -12.78 -31.22 -1.38
C LYS A 4 -12.00 -30.05 -0.80
N LYS A 5 -10.68 -30.13 -0.84
CA LYS A 5 -9.81 -28.99 -0.57
C LYS A 5 -9.62 -28.18 -1.84
N ILE A 6 -9.77 -26.88 -1.73
CA ILE A 6 -9.44 -25.93 -2.79
C ILE A 6 -8.51 -24.86 -2.24
N LYS A 7 -7.74 -24.23 -3.13
CA LYS A 7 -6.87 -23.11 -2.79
C LYS A 7 -7.30 -21.89 -3.59
N ILE A 8 -7.65 -20.81 -2.90
CA ILE A 8 -7.98 -19.53 -3.51
C ILE A 8 -7.06 -18.49 -2.88
N ASN A 9 -6.22 -17.85 -3.70
CA ASN A 9 -5.34 -16.75 -3.24
C ASN A 9 -4.48 -17.13 -2.02
N GLU A 10 -3.90 -18.34 -2.04
CA GLU A 10 -3.11 -18.96 -0.96
C GLU A 10 -3.90 -19.45 0.27
N THR A 11 -5.15 -19.03 0.44
CA THR A 11 -6.04 -19.56 1.48
C THR A 11 -6.54 -20.96 1.10
N GLU A 12 -6.29 -21.93 1.96
CA GLU A 12 -6.83 -23.29 1.82
C GLU A 12 -8.22 -23.37 2.44
N ILE A 13 -9.15 -23.93 1.68
CA ILE A 13 -10.56 -23.98 2.01
C ILE A 13 -11.04 -25.42 1.86
N LEU A 14 -11.71 -25.92 2.89
CA LEU A 14 -12.42 -27.19 2.83
C LEU A 14 -13.88 -26.94 2.45
N LEU A 15 -14.32 -27.56 1.36
CA LEU A 15 -15.72 -27.69 1.00
C LEU A 15 -16.17 -29.12 1.28
N SER A 16 -17.29 -29.28 1.97
CA SER A 16 -17.80 -30.61 2.27
C SER A 16 -19.32 -30.69 2.14
N GLN A 17 -19.79 -31.78 1.52
CA GLN A 17 -21.21 -32.03 1.33
C GLN A 17 -21.66 -33.42 1.78
N ALA A 18 -22.89 -33.52 2.28
CA ALA A 18 -23.51 -34.77 2.67
C ALA A 18 -25.03 -34.77 2.45
N GLU A 19 -25.64 -35.94 2.29
CA GLU A 19 -27.09 -36.11 2.27
C GLU A 19 -27.48 -37.16 3.31
N MET A 20 -28.53 -36.87 4.07
CA MET A 20 -28.99 -37.69 5.19
C MET A 20 -30.52 -37.73 5.19
N PRO A 21 -31.14 -38.91 5.43
CA PRO A 21 -32.59 -39.03 5.47
C PRO A 21 -33.19 -38.33 6.71
N ASN A 22 -32.42 -38.22 7.79
CA ASN A 22 -32.86 -37.66 9.07
C ASN A 22 -32.13 -36.35 9.38
N PHE A 23 -32.78 -35.51 10.20
CA PHE A 23 -32.13 -34.32 10.76
C PHE A 23 -31.15 -34.73 11.86
N ILE A 24 -29.93 -34.21 11.77
CA ILE A 24 -28.86 -34.46 12.74
C ILE A 24 -28.30 -33.13 13.22
N GLU A 25 -28.31 -32.93 14.53
CA GLU A 25 -27.73 -31.73 15.15
C GLU A 25 -26.21 -31.74 15.14
N GLY A 26 -25.60 -30.55 15.29
CA GLY A 26 -24.16 -30.43 15.48
C GLY A 26 -23.33 -30.29 14.21
N LEU A 27 -23.93 -29.96 13.06
CA LEU A 27 -23.19 -29.65 11.82
C LEU A 27 -22.10 -28.58 12.07
N SER A 28 -22.39 -27.58 12.91
CA SER A 28 -21.41 -26.54 13.28
C SER A 28 -20.21 -27.04 14.09
N VAL A 29 -20.42 -28.05 14.94
CA VAL A 29 -19.35 -28.72 15.69
C VAL A 29 -18.51 -29.57 14.73
N LEU A 30 -19.17 -30.27 13.81
CA LEU A 30 -18.52 -31.08 12.79
C LEU A 30 -17.65 -30.21 11.86
N THR A 31 -18.17 -29.09 11.36
CA THR A 31 -17.41 -28.14 10.52
C THR A 31 -16.13 -27.66 11.20
N ARG A 32 -16.17 -27.36 12.51
CA ARG A 32 -14.96 -26.97 13.26
C ARG A 32 -13.98 -28.12 13.43
N LYS A 33 -14.47 -29.32 13.76
CA LYS A 33 -13.58 -30.48 13.89
C LYS A 33 -12.91 -30.80 12.56
N LEU A 34 -13.65 -30.70 11.45
CA LEU A 34 -13.11 -30.90 10.11
C LEU A 34 -12.07 -29.84 9.74
N SER A 35 -12.28 -28.56 10.07
CA SER A 35 -11.25 -27.53 9.81
C SER A 35 -9.94 -27.81 10.55
N GLN A 36 -10.03 -28.28 11.80
CA GLN A 36 -8.88 -28.65 12.63
C GLN A 36 -8.17 -29.91 12.14
N ILE A 37 -8.92 -30.95 11.76
CA ILE A 37 -8.36 -32.20 11.26
C ILE A 37 -7.65 -31.99 9.92
N GLU A 38 -8.24 -31.17 9.06
CA GLU A 38 -7.74 -30.93 7.71
C GLU A 38 -6.72 -29.78 7.61
N ASP A 39 -6.42 -29.13 8.75
CA ASP A 39 -5.51 -27.98 8.86
C ASP A 39 -5.80 -26.87 7.85
N VAL A 40 -7.07 -26.44 7.78
CA VAL A 40 -7.52 -25.38 6.86
C VAL A 40 -8.05 -24.16 7.61
N SER A 41 -7.78 -22.97 7.08
CA SER A 41 -8.22 -21.70 7.67
C SER A 41 -9.71 -21.41 7.46
N ILE A 42 -10.34 -22.07 6.48
CA ILE A 42 -11.78 -21.93 6.17
C ILE A 42 -12.38 -23.30 5.91
N ALA A 43 -13.52 -23.58 6.54
CA ALA A 43 -14.33 -24.76 6.24
C ALA A 43 -15.78 -24.37 6.00
N ILE A 44 -16.36 -24.85 4.90
CA ILE A 44 -17.77 -24.70 4.57
C ILE A 44 -18.35 -26.10 4.36
N CYS A 45 -19.33 -26.45 5.20
CA CYS A 45 -20.03 -27.72 5.09
C CYS A 45 -21.50 -27.47 4.82
N TRP A 46 -22.10 -28.24 3.91
CA TRP A 46 -23.55 -28.26 3.75
C TRP A 46 -24.08 -29.69 3.70
N ALA A 47 -25.24 -29.89 4.32
CA ALA A 47 -25.87 -31.20 4.36
C ALA A 47 -27.36 -31.08 4.04
N LYS A 48 -27.83 -31.91 3.11
CA LYS A 48 -29.27 -32.09 2.88
C LYS A 48 -29.82 -33.03 3.96
N MET A 49 -30.78 -32.54 4.73
CA MET A 49 -31.46 -33.27 5.79
C MET A 49 -32.96 -33.08 5.61
N LYS A 50 -33.68 -34.17 5.29
CA LYS A 50 -35.07 -34.10 4.80
C LYS A 50 -35.15 -33.19 3.55
N GLU A 51 -36.10 -32.26 3.51
CA GLU A 51 -36.35 -31.34 2.39
C GLU A 51 -35.46 -30.10 2.37
N LYS A 52 -34.55 -29.92 3.35
CA LYS A 52 -33.76 -28.68 3.49
C LYS A 52 -32.26 -28.96 3.50
N ILE A 53 -31.50 -28.01 2.98
CA ILE A 53 -30.04 -28.00 3.02
C ILE A 53 -29.60 -27.03 4.12
N TYR A 54 -28.84 -27.54 5.07
CA TYR A 54 -28.23 -26.78 6.15
C TYR A 54 -26.77 -26.54 5.82
N LEU A 55 -26.34 -25.28 5.84
CA LEU A 55 -24.99 -24.88 5.50
C LEU A 55 -24.36 -24.14 6.67
N VAL A 56 -23.12 -24.47 7.00
CA VAL A 56 -22.32 -23.82 8.03
C VAL A 56 -20.93 -23.52 7.48
N ALA A 57 -20.46 -22.30 7.73
CA ALA A 57 -19.11 -21.87 7.42
C ALA A 57 -18.39 -21.40 8.68
N ARG A 58 -17.11 -21.72 8.77
CA ARG A 58 -16.20 -21.19 9.78
C ARG A 58 -14.89 -20.75 9.16
N SER A 59 -14.32 -19.71 9.74
CA SER A 59 -12.99 -19.23 9.41
C SER A 59 -12.20 -18.87 10.65
N ASP A 60 -10.96 -19.34 10.70
CA ASP A 60 -9.94 -18.91 11.65
C ASP A 60 -9.11 -17.73 11.08
N ASP A 61 -9.32 -17.39 9.81
CA ASP A 61 -8.73 -16.23 9.14
C ASP A 61 -9.55 -14.97 9.43
N LYS A 62 -8.96 -14.02 10.15
CA LYS A 62 -9.61 -12.75 10.54
C LYS A 62 -9.85 -11.81 9.36
N ASP A 63 -9.19 -12.06 8.23
CA ASP A 63 -9.29 -11.24 7.02
C ASP A 63 -10.42 -11.70 6.09
N VAL A 64 -11.06 -12.85 6.39
CA VAL A 64 -12.13 -13.41 5.58
C VAL A 64 -13.44 -13.45 6.36
N ASP A 65 -14.41 -12.66 5.89
CA ASP A 65 -15.76 -12.64 6.45
C ASP A 65 -16.62 -13.74 5.79
N VAL A 66 -16.83 -14.84 6.51
CA VAL A 66 -17.69 -15.94 6.02
C VAL A 66 -19.17 -15.58 6.00
N SER A 67 -19.62 -14.59 6.77
CA SER A 67 -21.00 -14.11 6.70
C SER A 67 -21.29 -13.44 5.37
N GLU A 68 -20.35 -12.64 4.85
CA GLU A 68 -20.44 -12.02 3.53
C GLU A 68 -20.41 -13.08 2.42
N ILE A 69 -19.58 -14.12 2.59
CA ILE A 69 -19.51 -15.23 1.61
C ILE A 69 -20.87 -15.91 1.46
N LEU A 70 -21.57 -16.14 2.59
CA LEU A 70 -22.83 -16.89 2.64
C LEU A 70 -24.06 -16.08 2.22
N LYS A 71 -23.98 -14.74 2.14
CA LYS A 71 -25.11 -13.90 1.69
C LYS A 71 -25.64 -14.29 0.31
N ILE A 72 -24.78 -14.78 -0.59
CA ILE A 72 -25.17 -15.20 -1.95
C ILE A 72 -26.14 -16.39 -1.97
N VAL A 73 -26.21 -17.15 -0.87
CA VAL A 73 -27.14 -18.26 -0.65
C VAL A 73 -28.17 -17.95 0.46
N GLY A 74 -28.34 -16.67 0.82
CA GLY A 74 -29.28 -16.24 1.86
C GLY A 74 -28.82 -16.54 3.29
N GLY A 75 -27.55 -16.82 3.51
CA GLY A 75 -26.98 -17.03 4.84
C GLY A 75 -26.53 -15.75 5.53
N GLY A 76 -26.17 -15.87 6.80
CA GLY A 76 -25.67 -14.78 7.63
C GLY A 76 -25.04 -15.29 8.93
N GLY A 77 -24.58 -14.36 9.77
CA GLY A 77 -23.94 -14.67 11.04
C GLY A 77 -22.83 -13.70 11.39
N HIS A 78 -21.78 -14.20 12.05
CA HIS A 78 -20.58 -13.45 12.39
C HIS A 78 -19.48 -13.65 11.33
N PRO A 79 -18.51 -12.71 11.24
CA PRO A 79 -17.42 -12.83 10.28
C PRO A 79 -16.63 -14.15 10.33
N GLN A 80 -16.52 -14.76 11.51
CA GLN A 80 -15.81 -16.03 11.70
C GLN A 80 -16.73 -17.27 11.66
N ALA A 81 -18.06 -17.08 11.74
CA ALA A 81 -19.01 -18.19 11.79
C ALA A 81 -20.37 -17.76 11.24
N ALA A 82 -20.81 -18.43 10.18
CA ALA A 82 -22.06 -18.12 9.50
C ALA A 82 -22.82 -19.39 9.10
N SER A 83 -24.12 -19.26 8.88
CA SER A 83 -24.99 -20.37 8.49
C SER A 83 -26.09 -19.95 7.53
N ALA A 84 -26.62 -20.92 6.78
CA ALA A 84 -27.77 -20.75 5.89
C ALA A 84 -28.67 -21.99 5.94
N VAL A 85 -29.97 -21.79 5.68
CA VAL A 85 -30.93 -22.87 5.43
C VAL A 85 -31.55 -22.63 4.06
N ILE A 86 -31.44 -23.61 3.17
CA ILE A 86 -31.75 -23.48 1.75
C ILE A 86 -32.78 -24.55 1.37
N SER A 87 -33.80 -24.19 0.61
CA SER A 87 -34.89 -25.10 0.19
C SER A 87 -34.95 -25.28 -1.34
N ASP A 88 -34.53 -24.27 -2.11
CA ASP A 88 -34.76 -24.21 -3.56
C ASP A 88 -33.47 -24.23 -4.39
N MET A 89 -32.47 -25.03 -4.01
CA MET A 89 -31.20 -25.12 -4.75
C MET A 89 -30.59 -26.53 -4.74
N SER A 90 -29.92 -26.90 -5.83
CA SER A 90 -29.09 -28.11 -5.89
C SER A 90 -27.74 -27.92 -5.19
N PHE A 91 -27.04 -29.02 -4.88
CA PHE A 91 -25.67 -28.96 -4.35
C PHE A 91 -24.70 -28.29 -5.33
N GLU A 92 -24.86 -28.52 -6.63
CA GLU A 92 -24.03 -27.94 -7.68
C GLU A 92 -24.20 -26.42 -7.79
N ASP A 93 -25.42 -25.92 -7.63
CA ASP A 93 -25.70 -24.49 -7.60
C ASP A 93 -25.10 -23.82 -6.36
N ILE A 94 -25.21 -24.49 -5.20
CA ILE A 94 -24.61 -24.01 -3.96
C ILE A 94 -23.08 -23.94 -4.10
N GLU A 95 -22.43 -25.01 -4.56
CA GLU A 95 -20.97 -25.02 -4.75
C GLU A 95 -20.55 -23.92 -5.73
N SER A 96 -21.25 -23.77 -6.87
CA SER A 96 -20.94 -22.76 -7.88
C SER A 96 -21.06 -21.33 -7.34
N LYS A 97 -22.14 -21.02 -6.59
CA LYS A 97 -22.33 -19.70 -5.97
C LYS A 97 -21.29 -19.44 -4.87
N LEU A 98 -20.99 -20.44 -4.04
CA LEU A 98 -19.96 -20.33 -3.01
C LEU A 98 -18.59 -20.07 -3.62
N LEU A 99 -18.19 -20.82 -4.66
CA LEU A 99 -16.92 -20.62 -5.36
C LEU A 99 -16.82 -19.20 -5.96
N CYS A 100 -17.91 -18.68 -6.53
CA CYS A 100 -17.95 -17.31 -7.04
C CYS A 100 -17.77 -16.28 -5.90
N SER A 101 -18.49 -16.47 -4.80
CA SER A 101 -18.41 -15.59 -3.63
C SER A 101 -17.04 -15.65 -2.94
N LEU A 102 -16.46 -16.84 -2.79
CA LEU A 102 -15.12 -17.05 -2.25
C LEU A 102 -14.07 -16.33 -3.08
N LYS A 103 -14.11 -16.47 -4.42
CA LYS A 103 -13.18 -15.76 -5.32
C LYS A 103 -13.30 -14.23 -5.24
N LYS A 104 -14.49 -13.72 -4.91
CA LYS A 104 -14.75 -12.28 -4.76
C LYS A 104 -14.31 -11.74 -3.40
N ASN A 105 -14.53 -12.50 -2.34
CA ASN A 105 -14.35 -12.05 -0.96
C ASN A 105 -12.99 -12.42 -0.36
N ILE A 106 -12.33 -13.48 -0.84
CA ILE A 106 -10.96 -13.79 -0.45
C ILE A 106 -10.02 -12.95 -1.30
N ARG A 107 -9.34 -12.00 -0.65
CA ARG A 107 -8.43 -11.07 -1.30
C ARG A 107 -7.19 -11.80 -1.82
N LYS A 108 -6.56 -11.26 -2.86
CA LYS A 108 -5.26 -11.74 -3.34
C LYS A 108 -4.21 -11.56 -2.23
N PRO A 109 -3.26 -12.50 -2.08
CA PRO A 109 -2.16 -12.31 -1.16
C PRO A 109 -1.37 -11.09 -1.62
N ILE A 110 -0.99 -10.25 -0.66
CA ILE A 110 -0.18 -9.08 -0.96
C ILE A 110 1.27 -9.50 -0.91
N LEU A 111 1.98 -9.15 -1.96
CA LEU A 111 3.32 -9.63 -2.24
C LEU A 111 4.34 -8.54 -1.94
N ALA A 112 5.61 -8.92 -1.81
CA ALA A 112 6.72 -8.01 -1.59
C ALA A 112 6.71 -6.84 -2.59
N LYS A 113 6.48 -7.15 -3.88
CA LYS A 113 6.44 -6.16 -4.96
C LYS A 113 5.34 -5.11 -4.82
N ASP A 114 4.29 -5.41 -4.06
CA ASP A 114 3.14 -4.53 -3.89
C ASP A 114 3.38 -3.49 -2.79
N ILE A 115 4.29 -3.77 -1.84
CA ILE A 115 4.60 -2.89 -0.70
C ILE A 115 6.04 -2.38 -0.66
N MET A 116 6.95 -2.96 -1.46
CA MET A 116 8.36 -2.57 -1.46
C MET A 116 8.55 -1.15 -1.99
N SER A 117 9.57 -0.47 -1.47
CA SER A 117 10.06 0.76 -2.06
C SER A 117 10.86 0.43 -3.33
N TYR A 118 10.53 1.09 -4.44
CA TYR A 118 11.18 1.00 -5.75
C TYR A 118 11.25 2.39 -6.41
N PRO A 119 12.35 2.76 -7.09
CA PRO A 119 13.64 2.08 -7.12
C PRO A 119 14.38 2.21 -5.78
N VAL A 120 15.04 1.13 -5.36
CA VAL A 120 15.79 1.14 -4.09
C VAL A 120 17.12 1.86 -4.23
N LYS A 121 17.43 2.76 -3.29
CA LYS A 121 18.75 3.36 -3.19
C LYS A 121 19.73 2.34 -2.64
N VAL A 122 20.90 2.26 -3.26
CA VAL A 122 21.98 1.33 -2.92
C VAL A 122 23.31 2.06 -2.90
N VAL A 123 24.31 1.48 -2.23
CA VAL A 123 25.71 1.95 -2.26
C VAL A 123 26.63 0.86 -2.77
N LYS A 124 27.72 1.25 -3.46
CA LYS A 124 28.76 0.31 -3.87
C LYS A 124 29.61 -0.11 -2.66
N GLU A 125 30.11 -1.33 -2.66
CA GLU A 125 30.85 -1.92 -1.52
C GLU A 125 32.17 -1.22 -1.15
N ASN A 126 32.72 -0.40 -2.04
CA ASN A 126 33.97 0.35 -1.80
C ASN A 126 33.74 1.80 -1.33
N VAL A 127 32.49 2.25 -1.19
CA VAL A 127 32.19 3.59 -0.64
C VAL A 127 32.63 3.65 0.82
N SER A 128 33.19 4.79 1.26
CA SER A 128 33.62 5.00 2.64
C SER A 128 32.45 5.08 3.62
N ILE A 129 32.68 4.78 4.89
CA ILE A 129 31.68 4.93 5.96
C ILE A 129 31.12 6.36 6.01
N SER A 130 31.97 7.38 5.87
CA SER A 130 31.58 8.80 5.79
C SER A 130 30.67 9.08 4.59
N GLY A 131 30.99 8.56 3.41
CA GLY A 131 30.15 8.73 2.22
C GLY A 131 28.79 8.06 2.39
N VAL A 132 28.73 6.89 3.04
CA VAL A 132 27.46 6.24 3.36
C VAL A 132 26.67 7.04 4.40
N ASP A 133 27.32 7.59 5.42
CA ASP A 133 26.68 8.45 6.44
C ASP A 133 26.00 9.67 5.80
N GLU A 134 26.67 10.35 4.88
CA GLU A 134 26.10 11.48 4.12
C GLU A 134 24.87 11.05 3.31
N ILE A 135 24.92 9.91 2.64
CA ILE A 135 23.78 9.36 1.90
C ILE A 135 22.61 9.05 2.84
N LEU A 136 22.87 8.37 3.97
CA LEU A 136 21.83 8.05 4.95
C LEU A 136 21.19 9.31 5.52
N LYS A 137 21.99 10.34 5.84
CA LYS A 137 21.50 11.66 6.30
C LYS A 137 20.67 12.34 5.23
N LYS A 138 21.19 12.43 4.00
CA LYS A 138 20.54 13.10 2.86
C LYS A 138 19.15 12.54 2.56
N TYR A 139 18.96 11.23 2.68
CA TYR A 139 17.68 10.58 2.37
C TYR A 139 16.87 10.18 3.61
N GLY A 140 17.34 10.51 4.81
CA GLY A 140 16.68 10.13 6.06
C GLY A 140 16.52 8.61 6.23
N HIS A 141 17.49 7.83 5.76
CA HIS A 141 17.46 6.37 5.82
C HIS A 141 18.19 5.85 7.06
N SER A 142 17.62 4.84 7.73
CA SER A 142 18.25 4.18 8.89
C SER A 142 19.14 2.99 8.49
N GLY A 143 19.32 2.79 7.18
CA GLY A 143 20.27 1.88 6.58
C GLY A 143 20.00 1.68 5.09
N ILE A 144 20.93 1.03 4.42
CA ILE A 144 20.97 0.97 2.97
C ILE A 144 21.57 -0.37 2.50
N PRO A 145 21.05 -0.96 1.41
CA PRO A 145 21.68 -2.11 0.78
C PRO A 145 23.02 -1.75 0.12
N ILE A 146 23.95 -2.69 0.18
CA ILE A 146 25.28 -2.62 -0.44
C ILE A 146 25.29 -3.58 -1.63
N VAL A 147 25.76 -3.11 -2.77
CA VAL A 147 25.87 -3.89 -4.00
C VAL A 147 27.31 -3.94 -4.52
N ASP A 148 27.64 -5.00 -5.25
CA ASP A 148 28.90 -5.13 -5.98
C ASP A 148 28.90 -4.28 -7.27
N LYS A 149 29.94 -4.45 -8.09
CA LYS A 149 30.05 -3.80 -9.40
C LYS A 149 28.91 -4.15 -10.38
N ASP A 150 28.32 -5.34 -10.25
CA ASP A 150 27.31 -5.91 -11.14
C ASP A 150 25.85 -5.73 -10.61
N ASP A 151 25.70 -4.90 -9.57
CA ASP A 151 24.44 -4.61 -8.84
C ASP A 151 23.84 -5.82 -8.11
N ASN A 152 24.66 -6.82 -7.79
CA ASN A 152 24.24 -7.90 -6.92
C ASN A 152 24.27 -7.44 -5.47
N LEU A 153 23.26 -7.85 -4.70
CA LEU A 153 23.20 -7.57 -3.28
C LEU A 153 24.33 -8.32 -2.54
N VAL A 154 25.26 -7.56 -1.95
CA VAL A 154 26.36 -8.12 -1.15
C VAL A 154 26.24 -7.79 0.33
N GLY A 155 25.37 -6.89 0.74
CA GLY A 155 25.15 -6.67 2.18
C GLY A 155 24.11 -5.62 2.48
N ILE A 156 23.95 -5.34 3.76
CA ILE A 156 23.21 -4.20 4.27
C ILE A 156 24.09 -3.56 5.33
N ILE A 157 24.03 -2.23 5.42
CA ILE A 157 24.58 -1.50 6.54
C ILE A 157 23.51 -0.63 7.19
N THR A 158 23.53 -0.58 8.52
CA THR A 158 22.57 0.19 9.31
C THR A 158 23.21 1.46 9.86
N ARG A 159 22.37 2.42 10.27
CA ARG A 159 22.83 3.62 10.97
C ARG A 159 23.66 3.29 12.19
N LYS A 160 23.29 2.25 12.94
CA LYS A 160 24.02 1.78 14.13
C LYS A 160 25.43 1.31 13.79
N ASP A 161 25.62 0.64 12.66
CA ASP A 161 26.93 0.16 12.22
C ASP A 161 27.83 1.33 11.80
N ILE A 162 27.25 2.32 11.10
CA ILE A 162 27.92 3.57 10.72
C ILE A 162 28.37 4.35 11.96
N ASP A 163 27.45 4.59 12.91
CA ASP A 163 27.75 5.34 14.13
C ASP A 163 28.85 4.66 14.94
N LYS A 164 28.83 3.32 15.04
CA LYS A 164 29.89 2.54 15.69
C LYS A 164 31.23 2.66 14.98
N ALA A 165 31.25 2.56 13.65
CA ALA A 165 32.48 2.70 12.87
C ALA A 165 33.10 4.11 13.00
N ILE A 166 32.27 5.15 12.94
CA ILE A 166 32.71 6.55 13.14
C ILE A 166 33.25 6.76 14.56
N GLY A 167 32.57 6.20 15.57
CA GLY A 167 33.02 6.26 16.97
C GLY A 167 34.39 5.63 17.21
N HIS A 168 34.82 4.71 16.33
CA HIS A 168 36.15 4.10 16.35
C HIS A 168 37.15 4.75 15.38
N GLY A 169 36.83 5.90 14.78
CA GLY A 169 37.72 6.60 13.85
C GLY A 169 37.82 5.97 12.45
N LEU A 170 36.91 5.06 12.10
CA LEU A 170 36.95 4.29 10.84
C LEU A 170 36.14 4.94 9.70
N SER A 171 35.93 6.27 9.76
CA SER A 171 35.12 7.01 8.78
C SER A 171 35.62 6.91 7.33
N HIS A 172 36.91 6.66 7.13
CA HIS A 172 37.55 6.50 5.83
C HIS A 172 37.46 5.07 5.28
N ALA A 173 37.19 4.08 6.14
CA ALA A 173 37.23 2.68 5.76
C ALA A 173 36.06 2.33 4.81
N PRO A 174 36.25 1.33 3.91
CA PRO A 174 35.21 0.94 2.96
C PRO A 174 34.08 0.16 3.64
N VAL A 175 32.85 0.38 3.18
CA VAL A 175 31.63 -0.17 3.77
C VAL A 175 31.59 -1.71 3.77
N LYS A 176 32.26 -2.36 2.81
CA LYS A 176 32.36 -3.84 2.75
C LYS A 176 32.93 -4.48 4.02
N GLY A 177 33.72 -3.75 4.81
CA GLY A 177 34.28 -4.24 6.08
C GLY A 177 33.27 -4.27 7.24
N PHE A 178 32.12 -3.62 7.08
CA PHE A 178 31.13 -3.40 8.15
C PHE A 178 29.73 -3.93 7.78
N ARG A 179 29.61 -4.63 6.64
CA ARG A 179 28.34 -5.19 6.16
C ARG A 179 27.91 -6.41 6.98
N SER A 180 26.61 -6.66 7.06
CA SER A 180 26.08 -7.97 7.50
C SER A 180 26.40 -9.07 6.47
N HIS A 181 26.91 -10.21 6.93
CA HIS A 181 27.31 -11.33 6.07
C HIS A 181 26.16 -12.33 5.79
N SER A 182 25.20 -12.47 6.72
CA SER A 182 23.96 -13.22 6.53
C SER A 182 22.86 -12.29 6.01
N ILE A 183 22.64 -12.32 4.69
CA ILE A 183 21.66 -11.44 4.05
C ILE A 183 20.32 -12.17 3.95
N VAL A 184 19.43 -11.87 4.88
CA VAL A 184 18.02 -12.25 4.76
C VAL A 184 17.39 -11.41 3.65
N ARG A 185 16.74 -12.07 2.69
CA ARG A 185 16.18 -11.46 1.48
C ARG A 185 14.90 -12.17 1.05
N ALA A 186 14.05 -11.46 0.31
CA ALA A 186 12.79 -11.98 -0.24
C ALA A 186 12.76 -11.86 -1.78
N GLY A 187 11.89 -12.63 -2.42
CA GLY A 187 11.55 -12.49 -3.83
C GLY A 187 10.40 -11.50 -4.05
N PRO A 188 10.18 -10.99 -5.28
CA PRO A 188 9.07 -10.07 -5.57
C PRO A 188 7.68 -10.66 -5.31
N ASN A 189 7.57 -11.98 -5.35
CA ASN A 189 6.32 -12.71 -5.12
C ASN A 189 6.25 -13.35 -3.72
N THR A 190 7.16 -13.02 -2.81
CA THR A 190 7.09 -13.46 -1.41
C THR A 190 5.90 -12.76 -0.73
N GLY A 191 5.07 -13.50 0.00
CA GLY A 191 3.90 -12.95 0.70
C GLY A 191 4.29 -12.08 1.90
N ILE A 192 3.45 -11.12 2.28
CA ILE A 192 3.71 -10.26 3.45
C ILE A 192 3.88 -11.07 4.75
N GLY A 193 3.08 -12.12 4.96
CA GLY A 193 3.19 -12.98 6.15
C GLY A 193 4.59 -13.57 6.29
N GLU A 194 5.10 -14.19 5.23
CA GLU A 194 6.46 -14.73 5.19
C GLU A 194 7.52 -13.64 5.43
N ILE A 195 7.33 -12.43 4.87
CA ILE A 195 8.22 -11.29 5.15
C ILE A 195 8.18 -10.89 6.64
N GLN A 196 7.01 -10.92 7.28
CA GLN A 196 6.87 -10.64 8.71
C GLN A 196 7.62 -11.68 9.53
N ASP A 197 7.45 -12.96 9.21
CA ASP A 197 8.13 -14.07 9.88
C ASP A 197 9.65 -13.93 9.75
N LEU A 198 10.15 -13.69 8.54
CA LEU A 198 11.57 -13.40 8.30
C LEU A 198 12.08 -12.21 9.13
N MET A 199 11.28 -11.15 9.31
CA MET A 199 11.65 -10.00 10.15
C MET A 199 11.67 -10.33 11.65
N ILE A 200 10.72 -11.14 12.11
CA ILE A 200 10.57 -11.53 13.52
C ILE A 200 11.69 -12.50 13.91
N GLU A 201 11.83 -13.60 13.16
CA GLU A 201 12.79 -14.68 13.42
C GLU A 201 14.24 -14.18 13.42
N ASN A 202 14.57 -13.26 12.49
CA ASN A 202 15.92 -12.73 12.36
C ASN A 202 16.13 -11.42 13.14
N GLY A 203 15.10 -10.89 13.80
CA GLY A 203 15.18 -9.64 14.56
C GLY A 203 15.48 -8.40 13.69
N ILE A 204 15.26 -8.47 12.38
CA ILE A 204 15.63 -7.42 11.42
C ILE A 204 14.49 -6.46 11.11
N GLY A 205 14.85 -5.22 10.74
CA GLY A 205 13.89 -4.15 10.45
C GLY A 205 13.57 -3.93 8.98
N ARG A 206 14.25 -4.65 8.09
CA ARG A 206 14.21 -4.45 6.64
C ARG A 206 14.65 -5.72 5.92
N ILE A 207 14.01 -5.98 4.79
CA ILE A 207 14.28 -7.13 3.93
C ILE A 207 14.45 -6.60 2.50
N PRO A 208 15.65 -6.72 1.91
CA PRO A 208 15.86 -6.49 0.50
C PRO A 208 15.05 -7.47 -0.34
N VAL A 209 14.44 -6.96 -1.40
CA VAL A 209 13.74 -7.76 -2.41
C VAL A 209 14.65 -7.92 -3.60
N THR A 210 14.97 -9.17 -3.94
CA THR A 210 15.86 -9.50 -5.05
C THR A 210 15.16 -10.30 -6.13
N ASP A 211 15.43 -9.99 -7.39
CA ASP A 211 15.18 -10.91 -8.50
C ASP A 211 16.51 -11.60 -8.83
N LYS A 212 16.57 -12.91 -8.57
CA LYS A 212 17.80 -13.72 -8.57
C LYS A 212 18.87 -13.19 -7.59
N LYS A 213 19.83 -12.40 -8.08
CA LYS A 213 20.90 -11.77 -7.29
C LYS A 213 20.81 -10.24 -7.27
N LYS A 214 20.06 -9.66 -8.21
CA LYS A 214 19.92 -8.21 -8.33
C LYS A 214 18.89 -7.71 -7.36
N ILE A 215 19.25 -6.68 -6.61
CA ILE A 215 18.28 -6.00 -5.76
C ILE A 215 17.34 -5.17 -6.63
N ILE A 216 16.05 -5.36 -6.41
CA ILE A 216 15.00 -4.62 -7.10
C ILE A 216 14.26 -3.70 -6.12
N GLY A 217 14.13 -4.07 -4.86
CA GLY A 217 13.39 -3.27 -3.87
C GLY A 217 13.83 -3.53 -2.44
N ILE A 218 13.14 -2.88 -1.50
CA ILE A 218 13.30 -3.13 -0.06
C ILE A 218 11.97 -2.97 0.64
N VAL A 219 11.66 -3.87 1.57
CA VAL A 219 10.50 -3.77 2.47
C VAL A 219 11.01 -3.46 3.87
N THR A 220 10.44 -2.47 4.54
CA THR A 220 10.79 -2.11 5.92
C THR A 220 9.64 -2.38 6.88
N ARG A 221 9.91 -2.46 8.19
CA ARG A 221 8.85 -2.49 9.22
C ARG A 221 7.83 -1.37 9.05
N LYS A 222 8.27 -0.18 8.60
CA LYS A 222 7.37 0.94 8.33
C LYS A 222 6.41 0.63 7.17
N ASP A 223 6.86 -0.07 6.14
CA ASP A 223 6.00 -0.47 5.02
C ASP A 223 4.98 -1.52 5.45
N ILE A 224 5.39 -2.49 6.28
CA ILE A 224 4.49 -3.48 6.88
C ILE A 224 3.47 -2.80 7.80
N LEU A 225 3.90 -1.92 8.71
CA LEU A 225 2.99 -1.21 9.62
C LEU A 225 2.03 -0.30 8.86
N ARG A 226 2.52 0.45 7.85
CA ARG A 226 1.67 1.25 6.97
C ARG A 226 0.64 0.38 6.27
N PHE A 227 1.03 -0.82 5.85
CA PHE A 227 0.10 -1.78 5.27
C PHE A 227 -0.93 -2.27 6.30
N LEU A 228 -0.51 -2.72 7.48
CA LEU A 228 -1.40 -3.24 8.54
C LEU A 228 -2.40 -2.19 9.04
N HIS A 229 -1.95 -0.95 9.23
CA HIS A 229 -2.79 0.17 9.69
C HIS A 229 -3.53 0.90 8.56
N GLY A 230 -3.09 0.74 7.31
CA GLY A 230 -3.68 1.35 6.12
C GLY A 230 -4.94 0.65 5.60
N ARG A 231 -5.36 -0.46 6.21
CA ARG A 231 -6.51 -1.31 5.78
C ARG A 231 -7.90 -0.70 5.97
N SER A 232 -8.02 0.62 5.98
CA SER A 232 -9.29 1.26 5.63
C SER A 232 -9.16 1.73 4.18
N TYR A 233 -9.30 0.77 3.26
CA TYR A 233 -9.60 1.03 1.84
C TYR A 233 -11.03 1.55 1.71
N GLU A 234 -11.32 2.67 2.35
CA GLU A 234 -12.40 3.50 1.88
C GLU A 234 -11.93 4.03 0.54
N ASN A 235 -12.66 3.70 -0.53
CA ASN A 235 -12.51 4.41 -1.78
C ASN A 235 -12.92 5.86 -1.51
N LEU A 236 -11.96 6.68 -1.10
CA LEU A 236 -12.17 8.08 -0.72
C LEU A 236 -12.70 8.90 -1.89
N LEU A 237 -12.58 8.37 -3.11
CA LEU A 237 -13.22 8.94 -4.27
C LEU A 237 -14.72 9.10 -4.05
N GLU A 238 -15.36 8.20 -3.29
CA GLU A 238 -16.79 8.29 -2.99
C GLU A 238 -17.19 9.54 -2.21
N LEU A 239 -16.27 10.13 -1.45
CA LEU A 239 -16.51 11.35 -0.67
C LEU A 239 -16.51 12.62 -1.53
N PHE A 240 -15.99 12.57 -2.76
CA PHE A 240 -15.93 13.75 -3.61
C PHE A 240 -17.25 14.01 -4.36
N PRO A 241 -17.55 15.28 -4.68
CA PRO A 241 -18.67 15.63 -5.54
C PRO A 241 -18.60 14.92 -6.91
N GLY A 242 -19.75 14.62 -7.50
CA GLY A 242 -19.86 13.90 -8.77
C GLY A 242 -19.06 14.53 -9.93
N LYS A 243 -18.93 15.87 -9.93
CA LYS A 243 -18.10 16.62 -10.88
C LYS A 243 -16.61 16.28 -10.72
N VAL A 244 -16.08 16.37 -9.50
CA VAL A 244 -14.68 16.06 -9.18
C VAL A 244 -14.37 14.60 -9.50
N LYS A 245 -15.26 13.66 -9.14
CA LYS A 245 -15.12 12.24 -9.50
C LYS A 245 -14.93 12.03 -11.01
N LYS A 246 -15.71 12.73 -11.85
CA LYS A 246 -15.58 12.64 -13.32
C LYS A 246 -14.22 13.16 -13.79
N ILE A 247 -13.77 14.30 -13.26
CA ILE A 247 -12.44 14.87 -13.59
C ILE A 247 -11.32 13.90 -13.21
N LEU A 248 -11.34 13.35 -11.99
CA LEU A 248 -10.32 12.40 -11.51
C LEU A 248 -10.25 11.13 -12.37
N LYS A 249 -11.39 10.63 -12.87
CA LYS A 249 -11.42 9.49 -13.82
C LYS A 249 -10.72 9.82 -15.15
N VAL A 250 -10.91 11.03 -15.66
CA VAL A 250 -10.23 11.49 -16.89
C VAL A 250 -8.73 11.62 -16.64
N ILE A 251 -8.31 12.22 -15.52
CA ILE A 251 -6.91 12.34 -15.12
C ILE A 251 -6.25 10.95 -15.06
N SER A 252 -6.90 9.99 -14.41
CA SER A 252 -6.42 8.60 -14.34
C SER A 252 -6.26 7.94 -15.72
N SER A 253 -7.18 8.24 -16.65
CA SER A 253 -7.10 7.73 -18.02
C SER A 253 -5.87 8.25 -18.77
N VAL A 254 -5.52 9.53 -18.57
CA VAL A 254 -4.33 10.16 -19.16
C VAL A 254 -3.06 9.61 -18.52
N ALA A 255 -3.03 9.48 -17.18
CA ALA A 255 -1.95 8.83 -16.44
C ALA A 255 -1.64 7.43 -16.96
N ARG A 256 -2.69 6.64 -17.26
CA ARG A 256 -2.54 5.31 -17.84
C ARG A 256 -1.91 5.31 -19.23
N VAL A 257 -2.29 6.26 -20.09
CA VAL A 257 -1.75 6.37 -21.45
C VAL A 257 -0.27 6.76 -21.41
N LEU A 258 0.09 7.72 -20.55
CA LEU A 258 1.46 8.19 -20.39
C LEU A 258 2.33 7.25 -19.55
N LYS A 259 1.71 6.32 -18.80
CA LYS A 259 2.36 5.46 -17.81
C LYS A 259 3.04 6.25 -16.69
N TYR A 260 2.45 7.38 -16.32
CA TYR A 260 2.94 8.23 -15.24
C TYR A 260 2.23 7.91 -13.94
N ASN A 261 2.97 7.82 -12.84
CA ASN A 261 2.34 7.75 -11.52
C ASN A 261 1.76 9.11 -11.17
N THR A 262 0.48 9.14 -10.83
CA THR A 262 -0.29 10.38 -10.64
C THR A 262 -1.11 10.31 -9.36
N TYR A 263 -1.14 11.42 -8.63
CA TYR A 263 -1.71 11.51 -7.29
C TYR A 263 -2.50 12.81 -7.11
N LEU A 264 -3.66 12.72 -6.47
CA LEU A 264 -4.35 13.88 -5.90
C LEU A 264 -3.70 14.18 -4.54
N VAL A 265 -3.30 15.41 -4.28
CA VAL A 265 -2.55 15.79 -3.07
C VAL A 265 -3.18 17.02 -2.41
N GLY A 266 -2.66 17.42 -1.25
CA GLY A 266 -2.98 18.73 -0.66
C GLY A 266 -4.28 18.77 0.15
N GLY A 267 -4.82 19.99 0.29
CA GLY A 267 -5.95 20.28 1.19
C GLY A 267 -7.22 19.49 0.86
N ILE A 268 -7.46 19.22 -0.42
CA ILE A 268 -8.61 18.45 -0.89
C ILE A 268 -8.68 17.02 -0.32
N VAL A 269 -7.53 16.39 -0.02
CA VAL A 269 -7.50 15.06 0.60
C VAL A 269 -7.88 15.13 2.09
N ARG A 270 -7.34 16.13 2.80
CA ARG A 270 -7.68 16.41 4.21
C ARG A 270 -9.16 16.75 4.36
N ASP A 271 -9.65 17.63 3.50
CA ASP A 271 -11.02 18.14 3.57
C ASP A 271 -12.03 17.04 3.25
N ALA A 272 -11.72 16.16 2.29
CA ALA A 272 -12.53 14.96 2.03
C ALA A 272 -12.67 14.07 3.27
N LEU A 273 -11.58 13.84 4.01
CA LEU A 273 -11.60 13.06 5.26
C LEU A 273 -12.41 13.75 6.37
N LEU A 274 -12.43 15.08 6.39
CA LEU A 274 -13.27 15.89 7.28
C LEU A 274 -14.72 16.02 6.81
N ARG A 275 -15.07 15.48 5.63
CA ARG A 275 -16.37 15.65 4.96
C ARG A 275 -16.69 17.12 4.65
N ILE A 276 -15.66 17.91 4.38
CA ILE A 276 -15.75 19.29 3.91
C ILE A 276 -15.64 19.28 2.39
N PRO A 277 -16.61 19.87 1.65
CA PRO A 277 -16.53 19.94 0.20
C PRO A 277 -15.36 20.84 -0.23
N ASN A 278 -14.47 20.31 -1.07
CA ASN A 278 -13.36 21.02 -1.67
C ASN A 278 -13.31 20.72 -3.18
N PHE A 279 -13.10 21.76 -3.99
CA PHE A 279 -13.07 21.71 -5.46
C PHE A 279 -11.71 22.04 -6.06
N ASP A 280 -10.71 22.34 -5.23
CA ASP A 280 -9.34 22.67 -5.64
C ASP A 280 -8.58 21.37 -5.92
N ILE A 281 -8.31 21.11 -7.21
CA ILE A 281 -7.72 19.85 -7.64
C ILE A 281 -6.22 20.03 -7.82
N ASP A 282 -5.46 19.65 -6.79
CA ASP A 282 -4.00 19.59 -6.83
C ASP A 282 -3.51 18.20 -7.23
N ILE A 283 -2.81 18.11 -8.36
CA ILE A 283 -2.25 16.88 -8.92
C ILE A 283 -0.73 16.90 -8.87
N VAL A 284 -0.14 15.81 -8.41
CA VAL A 284 1.30 15.55 -8.51
C VAL A 284 1.56 14.35 -9.41
N VAL A 285 2.55 14.49 -10.29
CA VAL A 285 2.93 13.50 -11.29
C VAL A 285 4.41 13.14 -11.13
N GLU A 286 4.74 11.85 -11.10
CA GLU A 286 6.14 11.36 -11.05
C GLU A 286 6.81 11.26 -12.42
N ASP A 287 6.73 12.34 -13.19
CA ASP A 287 7.41 12.53 -14.48
C ASP A 287 7.18 13.99 -14.93
N ASP A 288 7.18 14.28 -16.22
CA ASP A 288 6.88 15.61 -16.77
C ASP A 288 5.41 16.02 -16.57
N GLY A 289 5.16 16.82 -15.52
CA GLY A 289 3.86 17.42 -15.20
C GLY A 289 3.36 18.40 -16.27
N ILE A 290 4.25 19.08 -17.00
CA ILE A 290 3.86 20.01 -18.08
C ILE A 290 3.35 19.21 -19.28
N ARG A 291 4.05 18.13 -19.65
CA ARG A 291 3.58 17.20 -20.67
C ARG A 291 2.25 16.55 -20.27
N PHE A 292 2.13 16.15 -19.00
CA PHE A 292 0.89 15.60 -18.47
C PHE A 292 -0.27 16.61 -18.62
N GLY A 293 -0.07 17.86 -18.21
CA GLY A 293 -1.06 18.93 -18.35
C GLY A 293 -1.47 19.18 -19.80
N ARG A 294 -0.51 19.16 -20.73
CA ARG A 294 -0.77 19.29 -22.18
C ARG A 294 -1.61 18.15 -22.74
N GLU A 295 -1.41 16.92 -22.31
CA GLU A 295 -2.26 15.80 -22.75
C GLU A 295 -3.63 15.84 -22.07
N LEU A 296 -3.70 16.29 -20.83
CA LEU A 296 -4.94 16.45 -20.11
C LEU A 296 -5.81 17.56 -20.72
N SER A 297 -5.20 18.67 -21.17
CA SER A 297 -5.93 19.78 -21.76
C SER A 297 -6.65 19.41 -23.06
N LYS A 298 -6.22 18.34 -23.76
CA LYS A 298 -6.93 17.81 -24.93
C LYS A 298 -8.25 17.10 -24.59
N ARG A 299 -8.47 16.79 -23.31
CA ARG A 299 -9.67 16.10 -22.80
C ARG A 299 -10.71 17.05 -22.20
N PHE A 300 -10.35 18.32 -22.05
CA PHE A 300 -11.21 19.34 -21.46
C PHE A 300 -11.23 20.59 -22.32
N ASP A 301 -12.36 21.28 -22.32
CA ASP A 301 -12.46 22.61 -22.90
C ASP A 301 -11.89 23.62 -21.89
N CYS A 302 -10.62 23.96 -22.04
CA CYS A 302 -9.84 24.68 -21.04
C CYS A 302 -8.71 25.52 -21.64
N ARG A 303 -8.22 26.48 -20.85
CA ARG A 303 -6.96 27.19 -21.10
C ARG A 303 -5.84 26.52 -20.30
N LEU A 304 -4.72 26.24 -20.96
CA LEU A 304 -3.53 25.69 -20.33
C LEU A 304 -2.52 26.81 -20.07
N GLU A 305 -2.07 26.93 -18.83
CA GLU A 305 -0.93 27.76 -18.43
C GLU A 305 0.21 26.84 -17.99
N SER A 306 1.45 27.17 -18.30
CA SER A 306 2.61 26.32 -17.95
C SER A 306 3.79 27.17 -17.51
N HIS A 307 4.40 26.77 -16.39
CA HIS A 307 5.54 27.45 -15.79
C HIS A 307 6.76 26.53 -15.79
N GLN A 308 7.58 26.61 -16.84
CA GLN A 308 8.75 25.75 -17.01
C GLN A 308 9.72 25.77 -15.82
N LYS A 309 9.94 26.94 -15.22
CA LYS A 309 10.85 27.10 -14.07
C LYS A 309 10.46 26.25 -12.86
N PHE A 310 9.18 25.97 -12.68
CA PHE A 310 8.66 25.26 -11.51
C PHE A 310 8.18 23.84 -11.82
N GLY A 311 8.17 23.44 -13.11
CA GLY A 311 7.64 22.15 -13.53
C GLY A 311 6.14 22.03 -13.26
N THR A 312 5.38 23.13 -13.37
CA THR A 312 3.95 23.16 -13.09
C THR A 312 3.14 23.59 -14.31
N SER A 313 1.92 23.10 -14.39
CA SER A 313 0.93 23.54 -15.36
C SER A 313 -0.44 23.63 -14.72
N ILE A 314 -1.22 24.64 -15.11
CA ILE A 314 -2.54 24.91 -14.56
C ILE A 314 -3.54 24.82 -15.71
N LEU A 315 -4.59 24.03 -15.55
CA LEU A 315 -5.72 24.01 -16.48
C LEU A 315 -6.85 24.82 -15.88
N VAL A 316 -7.27 25.87 -16.58
CA VAL A 316 -8.43 26.69 -16.22
C VAL A 316 -9.61 26.23 -17.07
N LEU A 317 -10.57 25.56 -16.44
CA LEU A 317 -11.79 25.09 -17.09
C LEU A 317 -12.74 26.26 -17.38
N LYS A 318 -13.66 26.11 -18.35
CA LYS A 318 -14.63 27.16 -18.73
C LYS A 318 -15.51 27.68 -17.59
N ASP A 319 -15.75 26.86 -16.57
CA ASP A 319 -16.53 27.24 -15.40
C ASP A 319 -15.68 27.87 -14.28
N GLY A 320 -14.42 28.20 -14.57
CA GLY A 320 -13.49 28.83 -13.64
C GLY A 320 -12.80 27.84 -12.69
N GLN A 321 -13.09 26.54 -12.75
CA GLN A 321 -12.40 25.57 -11.92
C GLN A 321 -10.95 25.37 -12.38
N HIS A 322 -10.02 25.33 -11.43
CA HIS A 322 -8.60 25.11 -11.69
C HIS A 322 -8.21 23.65 -11.41
N ILE A 323 -7.31 23.13 -12.24
CA ILE A 323 -6.60 21.87 -12.00
C ILE A 323 -5.11 22.20 -12.03
N ASP A 324 -4.50 22.18 -10.85
CA ASP A 324 -3.08 22.44 -10.66
C ASP A 324 -2.31 21.14 -10.80
N ILE A 325 -1.26 21.16 -11.62
CA ILE A 325 -0.45 19.97 -11.90
C ILE A 325 1.00 20.32 -11.64
N ALA A 326 1.66 19.54 -10.78
CA ALA A 326 3.06 19.68 -10.43
C ALA A 326 3.84 18.40 -10.71
N THR A 327 5.05 18.55 -11.25
CA THR A 327 6.04 17.48 -11.25
C THR A 327 6.51 17.21 -9.82
N SER A 328 6.53 15.95 -9.39
CA SER A 328 7.06 15.57 -8.08
C SER A 328 8.55 15.87 -8.00
N ARG A 329 8.95 16.49 -6.89
CA ARG A 329 10.31 16.96 -6.71
C ARG A 329 10.81 16.77 -5.30
N VAL A 330 12.12 16.63 -5.18
CA VAL A 330 12.85 16.72 -3.92
C VAL A 330 13.41 18.14 -3.80
N GLU A 331 13.22 18.78 -2.64
CA GLU A 331 13.78 20.09 -2.35
C GLU A 331 15.01 19.93 -1.44
N PHE A 332 16.10 20.60 -1.80
CA PHE A 332 17.31 20.68 -1.01
C PHE A 332 17.61 22.13 -0.65
N TYR A 333 17.74 22.40 0.64
CA TYR A 333 18.07 23.72 1.18
C TYR A 333 19.56 23.77 1.48
N LYS A 334 20.30 24.65 0.78
CA LYS A 334 21.74 24.85 1.04
C LYS A 334 22.00 25.47 2.43
N SER A 335 21.04 26.24 2.91
CA SER A 335 21.05 26.95 4.20
C SER A 335 19.61 27.27 4.61
N PRO A 336 19.33 27.49 5.91
CA PRO A 336 18.03 27.96 6.39
C PRO A 336 17.53 29.18 5.60
N ALA A 337 16.23 29.22 5.29
CA ALA A 337 15.54 30.29 4.54
C ALA A 337 16.02 30.57 3.10
N ALA A 338 16.95 29.76 2.55
CA ALA A 338 17.35 29.89 1.14
C ALA A 338 16.32 29.24 0.21
N LEU A 339 16.22 29.73 -1.04
CA LEU A 339 15.43 29.07 -2.07
C LEU A 339 15.97 27.64 -2.33
N PRO A 340 15.10 26.63 -2.40
CA PRO A 340 15.54 25.25 -2.58
C PRO A 340 16.01 24.99 -4.01
N THR A 341 16.98 24.09 -4.15
CA THR A 341 17.25 23.42 -5.43
C THR A 341 16.33 22.21 -5.58
N VAL A 342 15.77 22.02 -6.78
CA VAL A 342 14.79 20.96 -7.07
C VAL A 342 15.37 19.86 -7.96
N GLU A 343 15.14 18.60 -7.59
CA GLU A 343 15.42 17.41 -8.41
C GLU A 343 14.14 16.57 -8.57
N LEU A 344 14.05 15.73 -9.61
CA LEU A 344 12.93 14.79 -9.77
C LEU A 344 12.88 13.83 -8.56
N GLY A 345 11.69 13.66 -7.98
CA GLY A 345 11.46 12.82 -6.82
C GLY A 345 10.25 11.92 -6.98
N ASN A 346 10.04 10.99 -6.05
CA ASN A 346 8.77 10.27 -5.94
C ASN A 346 7.77 11.01 -5.04
N ILE A 347 6.51 10.56 -5.01
CA ILE A 347 5.43 11.18 -4.25
C ILE A 347 5.74 11.27 -2.76
N LYS A 348 6.42 10.27 -2.19
CA LYS A 348 6.81 10.29 -0.77
C LYS A 348 7.78 11.42 -0.47
N GLN A 349 8.73 11.66 -1.37
CA GLN A 349 9.70 12.75 -1.23
C GLN A 349 9.02 14.11 -1.45
N ASP A 350 8.11 14.23 -2.42
CA ASP A 350 7.33 15.45 -2.63
C ASP A 350 6.43 15.78 -1.43
N LEU A 351 5.84 14.77 -0.80
CA LEU A 351 5.04 14.97 0.40
C LEU A 351 5.92 15.32 1.61
N SER A 352 7.16 14.82 1.69
CA SER A 352 8.06 15.08 2.83
C SER A 352 8.53 16.53 2.97
N ARG A 353 8.46 17.33 1.89
CA ARG A 353 8.83 18.74 1.89
C ARG A 353 7.70 19.69 2.31
N ARG A 354 6.49 19.15 2.52
CA ARG A 354 5.31 19.93 2.93
C ARG A 354 5.37 20.32 4.41
N ASP A 355 4.42 21.13 4.83
CA ASP A 355 4.36 21.78 6.14
C ASP A 355 3.95 20.82 7.28
N PHE A 356 2.74 20.26 7.20
CA PHE A 356 2.09 19.53 8.29
C PHE A 356 1.63 18.14 7.84
N THR A 357 1.66 17.17 8.76
CA THR A 357 1.26 15.78 8.50
C THR A 357 -0.12 15.67 7.86
N ILE A 358 -1.09 16.47 8.32
CA ILE A 358 -2.46 16.51 7.77
C ILE A 358 -2.54 16.98 6.31
N ASN A 359 -1.54 17.72 5.81
CA ASN A 359 -1.44 18.20 4.42
C ASN A 359 -0.52 17.32 3.56
N THR A 360 -0.02 16.20 4.12
CA THR A 360 0.94 15.30 3.47
C THR A 360 0.33 13.97 3.04
N MET A 361 -1.00 13.93 2.93
CA MET A 361 -1.74 12.79 2.41
C MET A 361 -1.94 12.94 0.90
N ALA A 362 -2.00 11.81 0.20
CA ALA A 362 -2.30 11.76 -1.22
C ALA A 362 -3.31 10.66 -1.53
N ILE A 363 -4.03 10.77 -2.64
CA ILE A 363 -4.89 9.71 -3.17
C ILE A 363 -4.32 9.28 -4.52
N SER A 364 -4.04 8.00 -4.68
CA SER A 364 -3.52 7.45 -5.94
C SER A 364 -4.58 7.50 -7.04
N LEU A 365 -4.18 8.04 -8.19
CA LEU A 365 -4.99 8.03 -9.42
C LEU A 365 -4.50 6.96 -10.42
N ASN A 366 -3.62 6.06 -9.98
CA ASN A 366 -3.06 5.01 -10.82
C ASN A 366 -4.02 3.81 -10.96
N ARG A 367 -3.97 3.11 -12.10
CA ARG A 367 -4.87 1.98 -12.38
C ARG A 367 -4.85 0.89 -11.30
N LYS A 368 -3.68 0.58 -10.74
CA LYS A 368 -3.51 -0.56 -9.81
C LYS A 368 -4.14 -0.30 -8.44
N ASN A 369 -4.21 0.97 -8.02
CA ASN A 369 -4.64 1.37 -6.69
C ASN A 369 -5.43 2.69 -6.71
N PHE A 370 -6.30 2.83 -7.70
CA PHE A 370 -7.13 4.01 -7.89
C PHE A 370 -8.02 4.25 -6.66
N GLY A 371 -7.92 5.45 -6.07
CA GLY A 371 -8.65 5.82 -4.86
C GLY A 371 -8.00 5.41 -3.54
N GLU A 372 -6.84 4.74 -3.57
CA GLU A 372 -6.08 4.41 -2.36
C GLU A 372 -5.44 5.66 -1.76
N ILE A 373 -5.61 5.86 -0.45
CA ILE A 373 -4.91 6.93 0.28
C ILE A 373 -3.50 6.50 0.66
N LEU A 374 -2.55 7.36 0.35
CA LEU A 374 -1.16 7.29 0.76
C LEU A 374 -0.95 8.26 1.91
N ASP A 375 -0.69 7.70 3.09
CA ASP A 375 -0.31 8.45 4.29
C ASP A 375 1.03 7.92 4.82
N PHE A 376 2.11 8.62 4.47
CA PHE A 376 3.47 8.22 4.86
C PHE A 376 3.89 8.78 6.23
N PHE A 377 3.15 9.75 6.78
CA PHE A 377 3.57 10.58 7.91
C PHE A 377 2.57 10.61 9.08
N GLY A 378 1.46 9.89 8.97
CA GLY A 378 0.46 9.77 10.03
C GLY A 378 -0.59 10.87 10.02
N GLY A 379 -0.82 11.52 8.87
CA GLY A 379 -1.79 12.59 8.70
C GLY A 379 -3.21 12.19 9.09
N ARG A 380 -3.65 10.94 8.83
CA ARG A 380 -4.99 10.45 9.21
C ARG A 380 -5.15 10.40 10.73
N GLU A 381 -4.14 9.92 11.43
CA GLU A 381 -4.16 9.80 12.89
C GLU A 381 -4.10 11.18 13.55
N ASP A 382 -3.23 12.06 13.06
CA ASP A 382 -3.14 13.45 13.52
C ASP A 382 -4.46 14.20 13.26
N LEU A 383 -5.10 13.99 12.10
CA LEU A 383 -6.41 14.57 11.78
C LEU A 383 -7.49 14.07 12.76
N LYS A 384 -7.55 12.76 13.02
CA LYS A 384 -8.50 12.16 13.98
C LYS A 384 -8.29 12.72 15.39
N ASN A 385 -7.03 12.91 15.79
CA ASN A 385 -6.65 13.43 17.10
C ASN A 385 -6.65 14.97 17.18
N LYS A 386 -7.04 15.67 16.10
CA LYS A 386 -7.02 17.14 15.99
C LYS A 386 -5.64 17.74 16.31
N LYS A 387 -4.56 17.09 15.86
CA LYS A 387 -3.17 17.53 16.06
C LYS A 387 -2.61 18.16 14.80
N ILE A 388 -2.00 19.34 14.93
CA ILE A 388 -1.16 19.94 13.90
C ILE A 388 0.29 19.58 14.23
N LYS A 389 0.94 18.81 13.36
CA LYS A 389 2.28 18.28 13.57
C LYS A 389 3.15 18.52 12.35
N VAL A 390 4.32 19.09 12.56
CA VAL A 390 5.34 19.26 11.52
C VAL A 390 6.05 17.95 11.19
N LEU A 391 6.53 17.81 9.96
CA LEU A 391 7.18 16.58 9.48
C LEU A 391 8.56 16.32 10.09
N HIS A 392 9.32 17.37 10.38
CA HIS A 392 10.64 17.30 10.99
C HIS A 392 10.91 18.55 11.83
N LYS A 393 11.84 18.44 12.79
CA LYS A 393 12.19 19.51 13.73
C LYS A 393 12.70 20.79 13.05
N MET A 394 13.25 20.66 11.84
CA MET A 394 13.79 21.78 11.06
C MET A 394 12.74 22.47 10.17
N SER A 395 11.47 22.04 10.18
CA SER A 395 10.43 22.54 9.24
C SER A 395 10.32 24.07 9.26
N PHE A 396 10.28 24.67 10.47
CA PHE A 396 10.21 26.13 10.63
C PHE A 396 11.53 26.85 10.35
N ILE A 397 12.66 26.15 10.40
CA ILE A 397 13.97 26.72 10.10
C ILE A 397 14.21 26.75 8.59
N GLU A 398 13.78 25.70 7.89
CA GLU A 398 13.84 25.62 6.43
C GLU A 398 12.89 26.61 5.78
N ASP A 399 11.69 26.75 6.33
CA ASP A 399 10.66 27.67 5.83
C ASP A 399 9.85 28.28 6.98
N PRO A 400 10.23 29.48 7.45
CA PRO A 400 9.55 30.17 8.55
C PRO A 400 8.11 30.59 8.24
N THR A 401 7.70 30.61 6.97
CA THR A 401 6.33 31.03 6.61
C THR A 401 5.27 30.09 7.18
N ARG A 402 5.63 28.84 7.47
CA ARG A 402 4.79 27.79 8.08
C ARG A 402 4.34 28.10 9.51
N ILE A 403 4.88 29.14 10.14
CA ILE A 403 4.48 29.58 11.49
C ILE A 403 3.11 30.28 11.45
N PHE A 404 2.81 30.96 10.34
CA PHE A 404 1.57 31.70 10.10
C PHE A 404 0.59 30.84 9.30
#